data_AF-A0A9X6WGS0-F1
#
_entry.id   AF-A0A9X6WGS0-F1
#
_cell.length_a   1.000
_cell.length_b   1.000
_cell.length_c   1.000
_cell.angle_alpha   90.00
_cell.angle_beta   90.00
_cell.angle_gamma   90.00
#
_symmetry.space_group_name_H-M   'P 1'
#
loop_
_entity.id
_entity.type
_entity.pdbx_description
1 polymer ?
#
loop_
_entity_poly.entity_id
_entity_poly.type
_entity_poly.pdbx_seq_one_letter_code
_entity_poly.pdbx_strand_id
1 'polypeptide(L)'
;MPTLIYLVGLPASGKSSYAKMLQKQYRAAIVATDELRQTLLYSETKQGKTGMLYRYAMERVREHLEEGRNVILDATNIEREFRVKALHRLRDIPNLEKRCYVVDTPYQECLKRNQERKRTVEERILEKMYKKAEFPLKEEGWDQIEILHTPGSYNISRQEFQELLTRYSSYEEFYERLNTIPFFSDMFQYDQGNPYHSLPLCQHTYMVYAHLTENYVGEDLFLLQSAAALHDIGKPFCRVFKKLKGYHSYYGHEYVSTHIACHFLMELGFEWEFIEKVLMITEFHMKMLHGGEEAAREIYHYCGDEMLTKLYFFRDADAFAK
;
A
#
# COMPACT_ATOMS: atom_id res chain seq x y z
N MET A 1 5.38 -18.77 23.97
CA MET A 1 5.14 -17.46 23.37
C MET A 1 4.26 -17.70 22.16
N PRO A 2 2.94 -17.43 22.23
CA PRO A 2 2.09 -17.56 21.04
C PRO A 2 2.42 -16.45 20.03
N THR A 3 2.34 -16.80 18.74
CA THR A 3 2.57 -15.87 17.64
C THR A 3 1.28 -15.68 16.83
N LEU A 4 0.86 -14.43 16.67
CA LEU A 4 -0.13 -14.01 15.68
C LEU A 4 0.59 -13.77 14.35
N ILE A 5 0.15 -14.48 13.31
CA ILE A 5 0.59 -14.30 11.93
C ILE A 5 -0.56 -13.66 11.17
N TYR A 6 -0.36 -12.45 10.67
CA TYR A 6 -1.43 -11.62 10.12
C TYR A 6 -1.17 -11.37 8.64
N LEU A 7 -1.98 -11.98 7.75
CA LEU A 7 -1.79 -11.80 6.31
C LEU A 7 -2.50 -10.54 5.83
N VAL A 8 -1.84 -9.75 5.00
CA VAL A 8 -2.38 -8.54 4.37
C VAL A 8 -2.23 -8.66 2.85
N GLY A 9 -3.27 -8.33 2.09
CA GLY A 9 -3.19 -8.28 0.63
C GLY A 9 -4.54 -8.44 -0.08
N LEU A 10 -4.56 -8.15 -1.38
CA LEU A 10 -5.78 -8.19 -2.20
C LEU A 10 -6.34 -9.60 -2.39
N PRO A 11 -7.66 -9.76 -2.63
CA PRO A 11 -8.19 -11.03 -3.12
C PRO A 11 -7.37 -11.55 -4.30
N ALA A 12 -7.13 -12.86 -4.33
CA ALA A 12 -6.31 -13.54 -5.34
C ALA A 12 -4.80 -13.18 -5.36
N SER A 13 -4.28 -12.42 -4.39
CA SER A 13 -2.83 -12.20 -4.24
C SER A 13 -2.03 -13.46 -3.87
N GLY A 14 -2.68 -14.51 -3.37
CA GLY A 14 -2.01 -15.75 -2.96
C GLY A 14 -1.87 -15.95 -1.45
N LYS A 15 -2.45 -15.07 -0.62
CA LYS A 15 -2.52 -15.21 0.86
C LYS A 15 -2.79 -16.63 1.33
N SER A 16 -3.87 -17.28 0.87
CA SER A 16 -4.22 -18.63 1.32
C SER A 16 -3.18 -19.69 0.95
N SER A 17 -2.40 -19.48 -0.10
CA SER A 17 -1.27 -20.36 -0.44
C SER A 17 -0.13 -20.16 0.56
N TYR A 18 0.23 -18.90 0.85
CA TYR A 18 1.21 -18.57 1.88
C TYR A 18 0.76 -19.00 3.28
N ALA A 19 -0.52 -18.88 3.61
CA ALA A 19 -1.09 -19.34 4.88
C ALA A 19 -0.79 -20.83 5.12
N LYS A 20 -0.88 -21.68 4.09
CA LYS A 20 -0.57 -23.11 4.18
C LYS A 20 0.93 -23.37 4.34
N MET A 21 1.79 -22.55 3.74
CA MET A 21 3.24 -22.63 3.92
C MET A 21 3.62 -22.25 5.36
N LEU A 22 3.15 -21.09 5.80
CA LEU A 22 3.39 -20.54 7.14
C LEU A 22 2.78 -21.44 8.23
N GLN A 23 1.63 -22.07 7.98
CA GLN A 23 1.02 -23.03 8.92
C GLN A 23 2.00 -24.16 9.27
N LYS A 24 2.72 -24.69 8.27
CA LYS A 24 3.70 -25.75 8.50
C LYS A 24 4.93 -25.23 9.24
N GLN A 25 5.44 -24.07 8.82
CA GLN A 25 6.62 -23.44 9.42
C GLN A 25 6.40 -23.10 10.90
N TYR A 26 5.27 -22.49 11.22
CA TYR A 26 4.96 -22.00 12.57
C TYR A 26 4.11 -22.97 13.39
N ARG A 27 3.70 -24.11 12.84
CA ARG A 27 2.74 -25.05 13.46
C ARG A 27 1.49 -24.32 13.95
N ALA A 28 0.93 -23.48 13.09
CA ALA A 28 -0.14 -22.56 13.43
C ALA A 28 -1.53 -23.06 12.98
N ALA A 29 -2.56 -22.76 13.77
CA ALA A 29 -3.94 -22.85 13.31
C ALA A 29 -4.20 -21.78 12.22
N ILE A 30 -5.10 -22.05 11.27
CA ILE A 30 -5.54 -21.04 10.31
C ILE A 30 -6.97 -20.65 10.65
N VAL A 31 -7.20 -19.34 10.79
CA VAL A 31 -8.54 -18.74 10.85
C VAL A 31 -8.74 -17.96 9.56
N ALA A 32 -9.51 -18.53 8.62
CA ALA A 32 -9.76 -17.92 7.31
C ALA A 32 -11.17 -17.34 7.21
N THR A 33 -11.29 -16.05 6.90
CA THR A 33 -12.61 -15.39 6.81
C THR A 33 -13.48 -15.90 5.65
N ASP A 34 -12.88 -16.41 4.58
CA ASP A 34 -13.61 -16.98 3.45
C ASP A 34 -14.23 -18.35 3.76
N GLU A 35 -13.60 -19.15 4.63
CA GLU A 35 -14.16 -20.41 5.16
C GLU A 35 -15.29 -20.11 6.15
N LEU A 36 -15.08 -19.12 7.02
CA LEU A 36 -16.09 -18.66 7.98
C LEU A 36 -17.36 -18.09 7.32
N ARG A 37 -17.25 -17.54 6.11
CA ARG A 37 -18.44 -17.14 5.32
C ARG A 37 -19.36 -18.34 5.04
N GLN A 38 -18.84 -19.54 4.84
CA GLN A 38 -19.67 -20.73 4.58
C GLN A 38 -20.46 -21.14 5.83
N THR A 39 -19.84 -21.06 7.01
CA THR A 39 -20.47 -21.41 8.30
C THR A 39 -21.56 -20.39 8.70
N LEU A 40 -21.32 -19.10 8.46
CA LEU A 40 -22.23 -18.02 8.87
C LEU A 40 -23.38 -17.73 7.88
N LEU A 41 -23.31 -18.27 6.66
CA LEU A 41 -24.36 -18.10 5.62
C LEU A 41 -25.66 -18.87 5.93
N TYR A 42 -25.68 -19.74 6.95
CA TYR A 42 -26.89 -20.39 7.45
C TYR A 42 -27.78 -19.50 8.35
N SER A 43 -27.38 -18.26 8.65
CA SER A 43 -28.22 -17.31 9.40
C SER A 43 -28.49 -16.04 8.58
N GLU A 44 -29.74 -15.59 8.56
CA GLU A 44 -30.34 -14.68 7.58
C GLU A 44 -29.84 -13.21 7.63
N THR A 45 -30.11 -12.47 6.54
CA THR A 45 -30.00 -11.00 6.32
C THR A 45 -28.61 -10.38 6.05
N LYS A 46 -28.56 -9.39 5.13
CA LYS A 46 -27.36 -8.93 4.36
C LYS A 46 -26.61 -7.73 4.95
N GLN A 47 -27.14 -7.02 5.94
CA GLN A 47 -26.48 -5.85 6.56
C GLN A 47 -25.96 -6.22 7.96
N GLY A 48 -24.69 -5.89 8.26
CA GLY A 48 -24.03 -6.21 9.54
C GLY A 48 -23.10 -7.44 9.54
N LYS A 49 -23.11 -8.26 8.47
CA LYS A 49 -22.35 -9.53 8.41
C LYS A 49 -20.83 -9.39 8.38
N THR A 50 -20.25 -8.36 7.75
CA THR A 50 -18.79 -8.21 7.69
C THR A 50 -18.19 -7.95 9.07
N GLY A 51 -18.84 -7.10 9.87
CA GLY A 51 -18.41 -6.81 11.24
C GLY A 51 -18.62 -7.99 12.19
N MET A 52 -19.65 -8.82 11.97
CA MET A 52 -19.83 -10.06 12.73
C MET A 52 -18.83 -11.14 12.34
N LEU A 53 -18.59 -11.34 11.04
CA LEU A 53 -17.59 -12.28 10.51
C LEU A 53 -16.20 -11.96 11.06
N TYR A 54 -15.83 -10.67 11.04
CA TYR A 54 -14.56 -10.23 11.59
C TYR A 54 -14.49 -10.44 13.11
N ARG A 55 -15.55 -10.12 13.85
CA ARG A 55 -15.62 -10.39 15.30
C ARG A 55 -15.44 -11.87 15.60
N TYR A 56 -16.16 -12.74 14.91
CA TYR A 56 -16.05 -14.19 15.07
C TYR A 56 -14.63 -14.69 14.73
N ALA A 57 -14.04 -14.21 13.64
CA ALA A 57 -12.66 -14.56 13.30
C ALA A 57 -11.68 -14.14 14.41
N MET A 58 -11.84 -12.93 14.97
CA MET A 58 -10.98 -12.44 16.05
C MET A 58 -11.21 -13.18 17.38
N GLU A 59 -12.43 -13.64 17.67
CA GLU A 59 -12.71 -14.51 18.82
C GLU A 59 -11.95 -15.84 18.69
N ARG A 60 -12.02 -16.49 17.52
CA ARG A 60 -11.25 -17.71 17.24
C ARG A 60 -9.74 -17.50 17.32
N VAL A 61 -9.25 -16.37 16.80
CA VAL A 61 -7.84 -15.98 16.94
C VAL A 61 -7.46 -15.88 18.41
N ARG A 62 -8.25 -15.19 19.23
CA ARG A 62 -8.00 -15.04 20.66
C ARG A 62 -8.01 -16.41 21.38
N GLU A 63 -8.97 -17.28 21.11
CA GLU A 63 -9.03 -18.64 21.68
C GLU A 63 -7.72 -19.41 21.43
N HIS A 64 -7.23 -19.42 20.20
CA HIS A 64 -5.95 -20.07 19.87
C HIS A 64 -4.78 -19.48 20.65
N LEU A 65 -4.70 -18.15 20.74
CA LEU A 65 -3.61 -17.44 21.41
C LEU A 65 -3.63 -17.63 22.93
N GLU A 66 -4.81 -17.62 23.56
CA GLU A 66 -5.00 -17.86 25.00
C GLU A 66 -4.64 -19.29 25.41
N GLU A 67 -4.81 -20.25 24.50
CA GLU A 67 -4.30 -21.62 24.65
C GLU A 67 -2.80 -21.76 24.34
N GLY A 68 -2.10 -20.67 24.04
CA GLY A 68 -0.66 -20.66 23.74
C GLY A 68 -0.31 -21.19 22.35
N ARG A 69 -1.28 -21.31 21.43
CA ARG A 69 -1.06 -21.79 20.06
C ARG A 69 -0.78 -20.62 19.12
N ASN A 70 0.07 -20.87 18.11
CA ASN A 70 0.26 -19.94 17.00
C ASN A 70 -0.98 -19.94 16.11
N VAL A 71 -1.33 -18.78 15.56
CA VAL A 71 -2.51 -18.63 14.69
C VAL A 71 -2.23 -17.69 13.53
N ILE A 72 -2.74 -18.08 12.35
CA ILE A 72 -2.72 -17.30 11.12
C ILE A 72 -4.11 -16.73 10.88
N LEU A 73 -4.23 -15.42 10.73
CA LEU A 73 -5.44 -14.79 10.23
C LEU A 73 -5.33 -14.61 8.71
N ASP A 74 -6.03 -15.46 7.94
CA ASP A 74 -6.16 -15.34 6.49
C ASP A 74 -7.41 -14.52 6.13
N ALA A 75 -7.18 -13.22 5.95
CA ALA A 75 -8.16 -12.25 5.46
C ALA A 75 -7.44 -11.19 4.63
N THR A 76 -8.18 -10.27 4.00
CA THR A 76 -7.54 -9.23 3.17
C THR A 76 -6.82 -8.20 4.01
N ASN A 77 -7.40 -7.78 5.14
CA ASN A 77 -6.72 -6.99 6.17
C ASN A 77 -6.04 -5.68 5.67
N ILE A 78 -6.62 -5.10 4.62
CA ILE A 78 -6.03 -4.00 3.85
C ILE A 78 -6.24 -2.61 4.46
N GLU A 79 -7.16 -2.46 5.42
CA GLU A 79 -7.53 -1.16 6.03
C GLU A 79 -6.90 -1.05 7.43
N ARG A 80 -6.11 0.01 7.66
CA ARG A 80 -5.28 0.22 8.86
C ARG A 80 -6.11 0.28 10.13
N GLU A 81 -7.24 0.98 10.09
CA GLU A 81 -8.14 1.11 11.23
C GLU A 81 -8.57 -0.26 11.80
N PHE A 82 -8.84 -1.23 10.93
CA PHE A 82 -9.19 -2.58 11.36
C PHE A 82 -7.99 -3.36 11.92
N ARG A 83 -6.79 -3.15 11.37
CA ARG A 83 -5.55 -3.76 11.90
C ARG A 83 -5.24 -3.27 13.31
N VAL A 84 -5.27 -1.95 13.52
CA VAL A 84 -5.06 -1.33 14.84
C VAL A 84 -6.11 -1.83 15.85
N LYS A 85 -7.39 -1.91 15.44
CA LYS A 85 -8.45 -2.49 16.27
C LYS A 85 -8.21 -3.98 16.58
N ALA A 86 -7.66 -4.75 15.65
CA ALA A 86 -7.29 -6.15 15.86
C ALA A 86 -6.22 -6.26 16.96
N LEU A 87 -5.14 -5.51 16.81
CA LEU A 87 -4.00 -5.51 17.72
C LEU A 87 -4.41 -5.03 19.13
N HIS A 88 -5.21 -3.97 19.20
CA HIS A 88 -5.72 -3.47 20.48
C HIS A 88 -6.57 -4.53 21.22
N ARG A 89 -7.34 -5.36 20.50
CA ARG A 89 -8.13 -6.46 21.10
C ARG A 89 -7.28 -7.61 21.65
N LEU A 90 -6.00 -7.66 21.32
CA LEU A 90 -5.09 -8.73 21.73
C LEU A 90 -3.98 -8.23 22.68
N ARG A 91 -4.02 -6.94 23.06
CA ARG A 91 -2.97 -6.28 23.85
C ARG A 91 -2.78 -6.84 25.26
N ASP A 92 -3.80 -7.49 25.79
CA ASP A 92 -3.85 -8.13 27.11
C ASP A 92 -3.31 -9.56 27.10
N ILE A 93 -3.03 -10.14 25.93
CA ILE A 93 -2.43 -11.48 25.82
C ILE A 93 -0.93 -11.37 26.15
N PRO A 94 -0.45 -12.03 27.23
CA PRO A 94 0.93 -11.89 27.67
C PRO A 94 1.89 -12.57 26.68
N ASN A 95 3.04 -11.92 26.42
CA ASN A 95 4.09 -12.42 25.54
C ASN A 95 3.57 -12.82 24.14
N LEU A 96 2.65 -12.02 23.58
CA LEU A 96 2.17 -12.21 22.21
C LEU A 96 3.14 -11.59 21.20
N GLU A 97 3.69 -12.40 20.31
CA GLU A 97 4.43 -11.92 19.14
C GLU A 97 3.46 -11.66 17.98
N LYS A 98 3.55 -10.51 17.32
CA LYS A 98 2.68 -10.06 16.22
C LYS A 98 3.51 -9.88 14.95
N ARG A 99 3.36 -10.80 14.00
CA ARG A 99 4.01 -10.75 12.68
C ARG A 99 3.01 -10.43 11.59
N CYS A 100 3.26 -9.37 10.83
CA CYS A 100 2.47 -9.00 9.66
C CYS A 100 3.17 -9.46 8.38
N TYR A 101 2.47 -10.20 7.53
CA TYR A 101 2.95 -10.63 6.23
C TYR A 101 2.16 -9.92 5.13
N VAL A 102 2.81 -9.03 4.38
CA VAL A 102 2.22 -8.31 3.25
C VAL A 102 2.44 -9.13 1.99
N VAL A 103 1.37 -9.61 1.37
CA VAL A 103 1.43 -10.35 0.10
C VAL A 103 1.44 -9.35 -1.04
N ASP A 104 2.64 -9.00 -1.46
CA ASP A 104 2.93 -8.10 -2.55
C ASP A 104 2.79 -8.85 -3.88
N THR A 105 1.70 -8.58 -4.58
CA THR A 105 1.38 -9.19 -5.87
C THR A 105 0.74 -8.12 -6.74
N PRO A 106 1.24 -7.89 -7.96
CA PRO A 106 0.69 -6.89 -8.86
C PRO A 106 -0.81 -7.06 -9.07
N TYR A 107 -1.53 -5.93 -9.16
CA TYR A 107 -2.99 -5.95 -9.35
C TYR A 107 -3.42 -6.77 -10.57
N GLN A 108 -2.70 -6.66 -11.69
CA GLN A 108 -3.00 -7.41 -12.92
C GLN A 108 -2.88 -8.93 -12.72
N GLU A 109 -1.90 -9.37 -11.93
CA GLU A 109 -1.76 -10.78 -11.59
C GLU A 109 -2.87 -11.24 -10.63
N CYS A 110 -3.28 -10.40 -9.68
CA CYS A 110 -4.46 -10.67 -8.85
C CYS A 110 -5.72 -10.81 -9.72
N LEU A 111 -5.89 -9.97 -10.73
CA LEU A 111 -7.03 -9.99 -11.64
C LEU A 111 -7.07 -11.29 -12.47
N LYS A 112 -5.93 -11.65 -13.07
CA LYS A 112 -5.77 -12.90 -13.83
C LYS A 112 -6.10 -14.11 -12.95
N ARG A 113 -5.48 -14.21 -11.77
CA ARG A 113 -5.75 -15.29 -10.80
C ARG A 113 -7.21 -15.30 -10.36
N ASN A 114 -7.85 -14.14 -10.23
CA ASN A 114 -9.24 -14.05 -9.84
C ASN A 114 -10.18 -14.62 -10.91
N GLN A 115 -9.88 -14.43 -12.20
CA GLN A 115 -10.67 -14.98 -13.31
C GLN A 115 -10.55 -16.52 -13.44
N GLU A 116 -9.41 -17.08 -13.05
CA GLU A 116 -9.15 -18.53 -13.11
C GLU A 116 -9.75 -19.32 -11.92
N ARG A 117 -10.21 -18.63 -10.86
CA ARG A 117 -10.71 -19.27 -9.64
C ARG A 117 -12.18 -19.67 -9.74
N LYS A 118 -12.53 -20.82 -9.14
CA LYS A 118 -13.94 -21.28 -9.01
C LYS A 118 -14.87 -20.25 -8.34
N ARG A 119 -14.34 -19.48 -7.38
CA ARG A 119 -15.04 -18.40 -6.70
C ARG A 119 -14.33 -17.10 -7.02
N THR A 120 -14.99 -16.26 -7.79
CA THR A 120 -14.46 -14.97 -8.24
C THR A 120 -14.99 -13.83 -7.36
N VAL A 121 -14.20 -12.78 -7.25
CA VAL A 121 -14.63 -11.48 -6.72
C VAL A 121 -14.90 -10.57 -7.91
N GLU A 122 -16.02 -9.83 -7.91
CA GLU A 122 -16.30 -8.87 -8.99
C GLU A 122 -15.16 -7.84 -9.10
N GLU A 123 -14.72 -7.53 -10.32
CA GLU A 123 -13.56 -6.65 -10.56
C GLU A 123 -13.72 -5.28 -9.89
N ARG A 124 -14.92 -4.67 -9.96
CA ARG A 124 -15.24 -3.41 -9.25
C ARG A 124 -15.00 -3.47 -7.74
N ILE A 125 -15.18 -4.64 -7.12
CA ILE A 125 -14.92 -4.84 -5.69
C ILE A 125 -13.41 -4.91 -5.47
N LEU A 126 -12.68 -5.64 -6.33
CA LEU A 126 -11.22 -5.71 -6.29
C LEU A 126 -10.58 -4.32 -6.45
N GLU A 127 -11.04 -3.51 -7.42
CA GLU A 127 -10.60 -2.13 -7.60
C GLU A 127 -10.87 -1.28 -6.36
N LYS A 128 -12.07 -1.38 -5.78
CA LYS A 128 -12.44 -0.65 -4.56
C LYS A 128 -11.55 -1.04 -3.38
N MET A 129 -11.20 -2.33 -3.27
CA MET A 129 -10.28 -2.81 -2.24
C MET A 129 -8.88 -2.28 -2.48
N TYR A 130 -8.41 -2.22 -3.73
CA TYR A 130 -7.09 -1.71 -4.04
C TYR A 130 -6.93 -0.22 -3.71
N LYS A 131 -7.95 0.59 -4.02
CA LYS A 131 -8.05 2.02 -3.66
C LYS A 131 -8.22 2.30 -2.15
N LYS A 132 -8.17 1.27 -1.31
CA LYS A 132 -8.31 1.35 0.15
C LYS A 132 -7.20 0.57 0.86
N ALA A 133 -6.23 0.05 0.12
CA ALA A 133 -5.20 -0.83 0.67
C ALA A 133 -4.06 -0.03 1.29
N GLU A 134 -4.26 0.39 2.53
CA GLU A 134 -3.23 1.03 3.35
C GLU A 134 -2.12 0.03 3.68
N PHE A 135 -0.87 0.43 3.43
CA PHE A 135 0.31 -0.34 3.71
C PHE A 135 0.51 -0.46 5.24
N PRO A 136 0.83 -1.65 5.78
CA PRO A 136 1.08 -1.80 7.22
C PRO A 136 2.30 -1.00 7.69
N LEU A 137 2.17 -0.33 8.83
CA LEU A 137 3.26 0.40 9.49
C LEU A 137 3.60 -0.24 10.83
N LYS A 138 4.88 -0.26 11.20
CA LYS A 138 5.33 -0.89 12.45
C LYS A 138 4.63 -0.30 13.68
N GLU A 139 4.38 1.00 13.65
CA GLU A 139 3.73 1.82 14.67
C GLU A 139 2.25 1.47 14.90
N GLU A 140 1.64 0.67 14.01
CA GLU A 140 0.35 0.03 14.29
C GLU A 140 0.42 -0.93 15.50
N GLY A 141 1.63 -1.41 15.83
CA GLY A 141 1.91 -2.31 16.96
C GLY A 141 2.47 -3.67 16.54
N TRP A 142 3.01 -3.80 15.32
CA TRP A 142 3.63 -5.02 14.82
C TRP A 142 5.05 -5.18 15.38
N ASP A 143 5.43 -6.41 15.71
CA ASP A 143 6.81 -6.69 16.11
C ASP A 143 7.70 -6.90 14.87
N GLN A 144 7.12 -7.46 13.80
CA GLN A 144 7.77 -7.65 12.50
C GLN A 144 6.79 -7.45 11.34
N ILE A 145 7.27 -6.86 10.24
CA ILE A 145 6.59 -6.79 8.95
C ILE A 145 7.47 -7.49 7.92
N GLU A 146 6.91 -8.48 7.20
CA GLU A 146 7.60 -9.27 6.18
C GLU A 146 6.84 -9.16 4.85
N ILE A 147 7.57 -8.96 3.75
CA ILE A 147 6.99 -8.88 2.41
C ILE A 147 7.09 -10.23 1.70
N LEU A 148 5.94 -10.79 1.34
CA LEU A 148 5.82 -11.99 0.50
C LEU A 148 5.66 -11.55 -0.95
N HIS A 149 6.81 -11.31 -1.59
CA HIS A 149 6.89 -10.74 -2.93
C HIS A 149 6.66 -11.81 -4.01
N THR A 150 5.76 -11.50 -4.95
CA THR A 150 5.61 -12.25 -6.20
C THR A 150 6.54 -11.63 -7.24
N PRO A 151 7.53 -12.38 -7.77
CA PRO A 151 8.47 -11.82 -8.75
C PRO A 151 7.77 -11.26 -9.99
N GLY A 152 8.30 -10.15 -10.49
CA GLY A 152 7.96 -9.54 -11.76
C GLY A 152 9.20 -9.31 -12.61
N SER A 153 9.10 -8.37 -13.55
CA SER A 153 10.27 -7.83 -14.24
C SER A 153 9.99 -6.42 -14.72
N TYR A 154 10.99 -5.57 -14.61
CA TYR A 154 10.97 -4.21 -15.14
C TYR A 154 12.19 -4.00 -16.01
N ASN A 155 12.02 -3.25 -17.11
CA ASN A 155 13.11 -2.94 -18.02
C ASN A 155 13.99 -1.80 -17.48
N ILE A 156 14.46 -1.91 -16.23
CA ILE A 156 15.38 -1.00 -15.56
C ILE A 156 16.07 -1.73 -14.41
N SER A 157 17.36 -1.50 -14.24
CA SER A 157 18.11 -1.96 -13.07
C SER A 157 18.08 -0.95 -11.93
N ARG A 158 18.41 -1.41 -10.72
CA ARG A 158 18.61 -0.54 -9.54
C ARG A 158 19.57 0.61 -9.82
N GLN A 159 20.70 0.31 -10.44
CA GLN A 159 21.75 1.27 -10.73
C GLN A 159 21.25 2.33 -11.71
N GLU A 160 20.61 1.92 -12.81
CA GLU A 160 20.05 2.86 -13.78
C GLU A 160 18.98 3.76 -13.15
N PHE A 161 18.07 3.22 -12.32
CA PHE A 161 17.05 4.02 -11.64
C PHE A 161 17.70 5.05 -10.70
N GLN A 162 18.69 4.63 -9.92
CA GLN A 162 19.41 5.52 -9.02
C GLN A 162 20.20 6.60 -9.76
N GLU A 163 20.92 6.25 -10.83
CA GLU A 163 21.66 7.19 -11.67
C GLU A 163 20.74 8.20 -12.34
N LEU A 164 19.58 7.75 -12.86
CA LEU A 164 18.60 8.61 -13.48
C LEU A 164 18.11 9.72 -12.54
N LEU A 165 17.82 9.36 -11.28
CA LEU A 165 17.33 10.31 -10.28
C LEU A 165 18.43 11.20 -9.71
N THR A 166 19.63 10.65 -9.47
CA THR A 166 20.70 11.39 -8.78
C THR A 166 21.49 12.34 -9.68
N ARG A 167 21.58 12.06 -10.99
CA ARG A 167 22.34 12.93 -11.92
C ARG A 167 21.64 14.23 -12.30
N TYR A 168 20.43 14.45 -11.79
CA TYR A 168 19.55 15.54 -12.16
C TYR A 168 19.30 15.62 -13.68
N SER A 169 18.72 14.54 -14.22
CA SER A 169 18.44 14.39 -15.65
C SER A 169 17.46 15.45 -16.17
N SER A 170 17.55 15.81 -17.46
CA SER A 170 16.52 16.66 -18.09
C SER A 170 15.16 15.95 -18.12
N TYR A 171 14.09 16.71 -18.36
CA TYR A 171 12.74 16.14 -18.51
C TYR A 171 12.70 15.05 -19.58
N GLU A 172 13.32 15.30 -20.74
CA GLU A 172 13.35 14.38 -21.86
C GLU A 172 14.03 13.06 -21.50
N GLU A 173 15.19 13.11 -20.84
CA GLU A 173 15.93 11.92 -20.42
C GLU A 173 15.21 11.15 -19.31
N PHE A 174 14.69 11.87 -18.30
CA PHE A 174 13.91 11.31 -17.20
C PHE A 174 12.72 10.53 -17.76
N TYR A 175 11.99 11.16 -18.68
CA TYR A 175 10.84 10.57 -19.33
C TYR A 175 11.21 9.39 -20.24
N GLU A 176 12.15 9.57 -21.17
CA GLU A 176 12.50 8.54 -22.16
C GLU A 176 12.86 7.22 -21.48
N ARG A 177 13.60 7.30 -20.36
CA ARG A 177 13.98 6.12 -19.60
C ARG A 177 12.80 5.49 -18.86
N LEU A 178 12.01 6.28 -18.14
CA LEU A 178 10.92 5.75 -17.30
C LEU A 178 9.73 5.26 -18.14
N ASN A 179 9.46 5.86 -19.29
CA ASN A 179 8.36 5.47 -20.20
C ASN A 179 8.47 4.03 -20.74
N THR A 180 9.64 3.39 -20.61
CA THR A 180 9.81 1.96 -20.92
C THR A 180 9.14 1.02 -19.91
N ILE A 181 8.68 1.56 -18.79
CA ILE A 181 8.02 0.82 -17.71
C ILE A 181 6.50 1.10 -17.79
N PRO A 182 5.63 0.07 -17.78
CA PRO A 182 4.22 0.23 -18.11
C PRO A 182 3.48 1.33 -17.34
N PHE A 183 3.60 1.35 -16.00
CA PHE A 183 2.87 2.32 -15.17
C PHE A 183 3.39 3.77 -15.31
N PHE A 184 4.66 3.95 -15.71
CA PHE A 184 5.17 5.27 -16.07
C PHE A 184 4.69 5.70 -17.46
N SER A 185 4.56 4.75 -18.39
CA SER A 185 4.00 5.01 -19.71
C SER A 185 2.54 5.48 -19.64
N ASP A 186 1.75 4.93 -18.73
CA ASP A 186 0.37 5.35 -18.47
C ASP A 186 0.25 6.83 -18.02
N MET A 187 1.33 7.45 -17.54
CA MET A 187 1.35 8.85 -17.12
C MET A 187 1.72 9.81 -18.25
N PHE A 188 2.25 9.31 -19.36
CA PHE A 188 2.76 10.16 -20.44
C PHE A 188 1.63 10.91 -21.14
N GLN A 189 1.76 12.24 -21.22
CA GLN A 189 0.74 13.14 -21.79
C GLN A 189 -0.66 12.90 -21.18
N TYR A 190 -0.70 12.34 -19.98
CA TYR A 190 -1.95 12.00 -19.33
C TYR A 190 -2.62 13.29 -18.87
N ASP A 191 -3.69 13.68 -19.57
CA ASP A 191 -4.56 14.78 -19.17
C ASP A 191 -5.36 14.38 -17.92
N GLN A 192 -5.04 15.08 -16.83
CA GLN A 192 -5.67 14.88 -15.53
C GLN A 192 -7.13 15.36 -15.49
N GLY A 193 -7.56 16.21 -16.43
CA GLY A 193 -8.96 16.67 -16.55
C GLY A 193 -9.54 17.16 -15.22
N ASN A 194 -8.74 17.91 -14.47
CA ASN A 194 -9.04 18.43 -13.14
C ASN A 194 -8.59 19.90 -13.08
N PRO A 195 -9.47 20.85 -12.68
CA PRO A 195 -9.15 22.28 -12.67
C PRO A 195 -7.99 22.68 -11.77
N TYR A 196 -7.57 21.83 -10.84
CA TYR A 196 -6.43 22.08 -9.94
C TYR A 196 -5.08 21.61 -10.51
N HIS A 197 -5.04 21.11 -11.75
CA HIS A 197 -3.83 20.67 -12.40
C HIS A 197 -3.74 21.25 -13.81
N SER A 198 -2.70 22.03 -14.05
CA SER A 198 -2.41 22.64 -15.34
C SER A 198 -1.48 21.78 -16.21
N LEU A 199 -0.74 20.86 -15.58
CA LEU A 199 0.25 20.00 -16.23
C LEU A 199 -0.27 18.58 -16.49
N PRO A 200 0.12 17.96 -17.64
CA PRO A 200 0.08 16.51 -17.80
C PRO A 200 0.80 15.80 -16.65
N LEU A 201 0.32 14.61 -16.30
CA LEU A 201 0.78 13.91 -15.08
C LEU A 201 2.30 13.68 -15.04
N CYS A 202 2.92 13.23 -16.13
CA CYS A 202 4.37 13.03 -16.20
C CYS A 202 5.17 14.33 -16.00
N GLN A 203 4.66 15.47 -16.47
CA GLN A 203 5.30 16.78 -16.28
C GLN A 203 5.17 17.23 -14.84
N HIS A 204 3.99 17.08 -14.23
CA HIS A 204 3.79 17.33 -12.81
C HIS A 204 4.79 16.54 -11.96
N THR A 205 4.89 15.22 -12.17
CA THR A 205 5.86 14.35 -11.48
C THR A 205 7.30 14.84 -11.62
N TYR A 206 7.72 15.22 -12.83
CA TYR A 206 9.06 15.75 -13.04
C TYR A 206 9.28 17.09 -12.33
N MET A 207 8.28 17.98 -12.30
CA MET A 207 8.39 19.27 -11.61
C MET A 207 8.52 19.12 -10.09
N VAL A 208 7.83 18.15 -9.48
CA VAL A 208 8.02 17.81 -8.06
C VAL A 208 9.45 17.31 -7.81
N TYR A 209 9.93 16.39 -8.66
CA TYR A 209 11.30 15.87 -8.62
C TYR A 209 12.34 16.99 -8.76
N ALA A 210 12.19 17.87 -9.75
CA ALA A 210 13.11 18.97 -10.00
C ALA A 210 13.13 19.96 -8.83
N HIS A 211 11.95 20.33 -8.31
CA HIS A 211 11.85 21.25 -7.17
C HIS A 211 12.57 20.69 -5.93
N LEU A 212 12.38 19.41 -5.61
CA LEU A 212 13.09 18.76 -4.50
C LEU A 212 14.60 18.73 -4.75
N THR A 213 15.01 18.42 -5.97
CA THR A 213 16.44 18.35 -6.36
C THR A 213 17.15 19.70 -6.22
N GLU A 214 16.47 20.80 -6.53
CA GLU A 214 17.03 22.15 -6.45
C GLU A 214 17.01 22.72 -5.02
N ASN A 215 15.99 22.39 -4.22
CA ASN A 215 15.69 23.11 -2.98
C ASN A 215 15.92 22.29 -1.70
N TYR A 216 16.02 20.97 -1.78
CA TYR A 216 16.27 20.13 -0.61
C TYR A 216 17.77 19.87 -0.43
N VAL A 217 18.30 20.21 0.75
CA VAL A 217 19.69 19.96 1.13
C VAL A 217 19.72 18.94 2.27
N GLY A 218 20.11 17.71 1.97
CA GLY A 218 20.22 16.64 2.96
C GLY A 218 20.53 15.28 2.33
N GLU A 219 20.91 14.31 3.17
CA GLU A 219 21.22 12.94 2.74
C GLU A 219 20.00 12.17 2.21
N ASP A 220 18.81 12.60 2.60
CA ASP A 220 17.53 12.02 2.18
C ASP A 220 17.05 12.49 0.79
N LEU A 221 17.87 13.22 0.03
CA LEU A 221 17.45 13.74 -1.27
C LEU A 221 17.03 12.61 -2.22
N PHE A 222 17.80 11.52 -2.30
CA PHE A 222 17.47 10.38 -3.16
C PHE A 222 16.16 9.69 -2.74
N LEU A 223 15.86 9.66 -1.44
CA LEU A 223 14.60 9.16 -0.89
C LEU A 223 13.42 10.03 -1.38
N LEU A 224 13.54 11.36 -1.28
CA LEU A 224 12.53 12.31 -1.74
C LEU A 224 12.34 12.29 -3.26
N GLN A 225 13.42 12.18 -4.03
CA GLN A 225 13.39 12.04 -5.49
C GLN A 225 12.67 10.75 -5.91
N SER A 226 12.94 9.64 -5.22
CA SER A 226 12.28 8.35 -5.48
C SER A 226 10.79 8.41 -5.18
N ALA A 227 10.40 9.03 -4.05
CA ALA A 227 9.00 9.28 -3.75
C ALA A 227 8.36 10.21 -4.78
N ALA A 228 9.07 11.24 -5.27
CA ALA A 228 8.55 12.17 -6.26
C ALA A 228 8.20 11.45 -7.56
N ALA A 229 9.10 10.59 -8.05
CA ALA A 229 8.85 9.77 -9.23
C ALA A 229 7.64 8.83 -9.06
N LEU A 230 7.39 8.32 -7.85
CA LEU A 230 6.44 7.23 -7.62
C LEU A 230 5.09 7.66 -7.01
N HIS A 231 4.96 8.87 -6.44
CA HIS A 231 3.81 9.19 -5.57
C HIS A 231 2.45 9.11 -6.28
N ASP A 232 2.44 9.35 -7.59
CA ASP A 232 1.23 9.58 -8.38
C ASP A 232 0.99 8.53 -9.48
N ILE A 233 1.82 7.49 -9.54
CA ILE A 233 1.73 6.41 -10.56
C ILE A 233 0.39 5.65 -10.52
N GLY A 234 -0.36 5.74 -9.41
CA GLY A 234 -1.69 5.18 -9.25
C GLY A 234 -2.84 6.03 -9.81
N LYS A 235 -2.61 7.28 -10.22
CA LYS A 235 -3.68 8.17 -10.74
C LYS A 235 -4.38 7.61 -11.98
N PRO A 236 -3.68 7.09 -13.01
CA PRO A 236 -4.35 6.54 -14.20
C PRO A 236 -5.40 5.47 -13.85
N PHE A 237 -5.10 4.57 -12.90
CA PHE A 237 -6.02 3.55 -12.39
C PHE A 237 -7.21 4.13 -11.60
N CYS A 238 -7.04 5.27 -10.95
CA CYS A 238 -8.02 5.85 -10.03
C CYS A 238 -8.98 6.85 -10.67
N ARG A 239 -8.85 7.14 -11.97
CA ARG A 239 -9.66 8.16 -12.68
C ARG A 239 -11.15 7.84 -12.60
N VAL A 240 -11.93 8.74 -12.01
CA VAL A 240 -13.39 8.68 -12.00
C VAL A 240 -13.97 10.05 -12.34
N PHE A 241 -14.81 10.14 -13.37
CA PHE A 241 -15.52 11.39 -13.69
C PHE A 241 -16.63 11.68 -12.66
N LYS A 242 -16.59 12.85 -12.03
CA LYS A 242 -17.60 13.27 -11.06
C LYS A 242 -18.62 14.18 -11.74
N LYS A 243 -19.72 13.59 -12.24
CA LYS A 243 -20.79 14.31 -12.97
C LYS A 243 -21.24 15.63 -12.30
N LEU A 244 -21.42 15.63 -10.98
CA LEU A 244 -21.86 16.81 -10.22
C LEU A 244 -20.79 17.92 -10.13
N LYS A 245 -19.51 17.57 -10.25
CA LYS A 245 -18.38 18.49 -10.14
C LYS A 245 -17.85 18.93 -11.50
N GLY A 246 -18.13 18.19 -12.57
CA GLY A 246 -17.67 18.50 -13.93
C GLY A 246 -16.20 18.13 -14.21
N TYR A 247 -15.51 17.46 -13.29
CA TYR A 247 -14.09 17.09 -13.44
C TYR A 247 -13.78 15.68 -12.91
N HIS A 248 -12.57 15.18 -13.20
CA HIS A 248 -12.11 13.87 -12.73
C HIS A 248 -11.54 13.89 -11.31
N SER A 249 -11.77 12.82 -10.55
CA SER A 249 -11.18 12.60 -9.23
C SER A 249 -10.36 11.32 -9.20
N TYR A 250 -9.40 11.26 -8.29
CA TYR A 250 -8.41 10.19 -8.17
C TYR A 250 -8.41 9.56 -6.77
N TYR A 251 -9.57 9.29 -6.19
CA TYR A 251 -9.65 8.79 -4.82
C TYR A 251 -8.87 7.47 -4.65
N GLY A 252 -7.98 7.43 -3.65
CA GLY A 252 -7.20 6.25 -3.26
C GLY A 252 -5.99 5.96 -4.15
N HIS A 253 -5.57 6.93 -4.98
CA HIS A 253 -4.39 6.77 -5.82
C HIS A 253 -3.12 6.65 -4.98
N GLU A 254 -3.05 7.31 -3.82
CA GLU A 254 -1.93 7.23 -2.88
C GLU A 254 -1.67 5.79 -2.44
N TYR A 255 -2.72 5.01 -2.17
CA TYR A 255 -2.60 3.60 -1.81
C TYR A 255 -2.18 2.75 -3.01
N VAL A 256 -2.78 2.99 -4.18
CA VAL A 256 -2.43 2.28 -5.41
C VAL A 256 -0.97 2.53 -5.79
N SER A 257 -0.52 3.79 -5.75
CA SER A 257 0.87 4.18 -5.96
C SER A 257 1.79 3.47 -4.98
N THR A 258 1.42 3.40 -3.70
CA THR A 258 2.22 2.75 -2.65
C THR A 258 2.46 1.27 -2.95
N HIS A 259 1.44 0.52 -3.36
CA HIS A 259 1.62 -0.90 -3.71
C HIS A 259 2.44 -1.10 -4.99
N ILE A 260 2.24 -0.24 -6.02
CA ILE A 260 3.06 -0.30 -7.23
C ILE A 260 4.52 0.03 -6.90
N ALA A 261 4.76 1.05 -6.07
CA ALA A 261 6.09 1.46 -5.62
C ALA A 261 6.79 0.36 -4.81
N CYS A 262 6.06 -0.30 -3.90
CA CYS A 262 6.57 -1.43 -3.12
C CYS A 262 7.09 -2.52 -4.06
N HIS A 263 6.22 -3.00 -4.95
CA HIS A 263 6.58 -4.06 -5.88
C HIS A 263 7.77 -3.67 -6.78
N PHE A 264 7.75 -2.44 -7.31
CA PHE A 264 8.82 -1.94 -8.17
C PHE A 264 10.17 -1.89 -7.45
N LEU A 265 10.24 -1.29 -6.26
CA LEU A 265 11.49 -1.15 -5.53
C LEU A 265 12.00 -2.50 -4.98
N MET A 266 11.10 -3.41 -4.60
CA MET A 266 11.44 -4.79 -4.23
C MET A 266 12.08 -5.54 -5.41
N GLU A 267 11.49 -5.43 -6.60
CA GLU A 267 12.02 -6.08 -7.82
C GLU A 267 13.39 -5.50 -8.22
N LEU A 268 13.62 -4.20 -7.98
CA LEU A 268 14.93 -3.59 -8.16
C LEU A 268 15.94 -3.96 -7.06
N GLY A 269 15.54 -4.67 -6.00
CA GLY A 269 16.44 -5.08 -4.92
C GLY A 269 16.93 -3.92 -4.07
N PHE A 270 16.09 -2.91 -3.83
CA PHE A 270 16.33 -1.94 -2.76
C PHE A 270 16.09 -2.57 -1.39
N GLU A 271 16.81 -2.08 -0.37
CA GLU A 271 16.64 -2.55 1.00
C GLU A 271 15.33 -2.07 1.60
N TRP A 272 14.72 -2.90 2.47
CA TRP A 272 13.40 -2.62 3.05
C TRP A 272 13.34 -1.26 3.76
N GLU A 273 14.38 -0.87 4.49
CA GLU A 273 14.40 0.42 5.21
C GLU A 273 14.23 1.63 4.26
N PHE A 274 14.84 1.56 3.07
CA PHE A 274 14.66 2.59 2.06
C PHE A 274 13.26 2.54 1.46
N ILE A 275 12.78 1.34 1.11
CA ILE A 275 11.45 1.14 0.53
C ILE A 275 10.38 1.69 1.48
N GLU A 276 10.40 1.28 2.74
CA GLU A 276 9.45 1.70 3.77
C GLU A 276 9.33 3.22 3.86
N LYS A 277 10.46 3.94 3.85
CA LYS A 277 10.49 5.40 3.86
C LYS A 277 9.86 6.01 2.59
N VAL A 278 10.13 5.44 1.40
CA VAL A 278 9.49 5.88 0.14
C VAL A 278 7.97 5.65 0.20
N LEU A 279 7.54 4.50 0.72
CA LEU A 279 6.14 4.14 0.86
C LEU A 279 5.40 5.06 1.83
N MET A 280 6.02 5.45 2.95
CA MET A 280 5.44 6.43 3.87
C MET A 280 5.18 7.77 3.18
N ILE A 281 6.15 8.30 2.43
CA ILE A 281 5.95 9.56 1.69
C ILE A 281 4.84 9.39 0.65
N THR A 282 4.87 8.29 -0.12
CA THR A 282 3.90 8.00 -1.17
C THR A 282 2.48 7.80 -0.64
N GLU A 283 2.28 7.17 0.52
CA GLU A 283 0.94 6.95 1.06
C GLU A 283 0.39 8.21 1.72
N PHE A 284 1.23 8.96 2.44
CA PHE A 284 0.78 10.10 3.25
C PHE A 284 0.78 11.45 2.52
N HIS A 285 1.31 11.55 1.28
CA HIS A 285 1.40 12.83 0.57
C HIS A 285 0.03 13.54 0.45
N MET A 286 -1.04 12.81 0.10
CA MET A 286 -2.40 13.37 0.03
C MET A 286 -2.95 13.79 1.39
N LYS A 287 -2.64 13.02 2.45
CA LYS A 287 -3.09 13.31 3.81
C LYS A 287 -2.48 14.62 4.30
N MET A 288 -1.20 14.87 4.01
CA MET A 288 -0.53 16.14 4.34
C MET A 288 -1.06 17.35 3.57
N LEU A 289 -1.48 17.14 2.32
CA LEU A 289 -2.03 18.22 1.49
C LEU A 289 -3.41 18.69 1.96
N HIS A 290 -4.20 17.84 2.61
CA HIS A 290 -5.62 18.12 2.87
C HIS A 290 -6.06 18.05 4.34
N GLY A 291 -5.31 17.39 5.22
CA GLY A 291 -5.80 17.07 6.57
C GLY A 291 -5.35 18.00 7.69
N GLY A 292 -4.59 19.07 7.39
CA GLY A 292 -4.19 20.09 8.37
C GLY A 292 -3.48 19.51 9.62
N GLU A 293 -3.78 20.05 10.80
CA GLU A 293 -3.16 19.62 12.06
C GLU A 293 -3.53 18.20 12.50
N GLU A 294 -4.70 17.69 12.10
CA GLU A 294 -5.09 16.31 12.41
C GLU A 294 -4.24 15.30 11.62
N ALA A 295 -4.04 15.57 10.32
CA ALA A 295 -3.12 14.78 9.50
C ALA A 295 -1.69 14.80 10.04
N ALA A 296 -1.18 15.98 10.39
CA ALA A 296 0.18 16.11 10.92
C ALA A 296 0.37 15.30 12.22
N ARG A 297 -0.64 15.28 13.11
CA ARG A 297 -0.62 14.48 14.34
C ARG A 297 -0.65 12.98 14.07
N GLU A 298 -1.48 12.55 13.11
CA GLU A 298 -1.55 11.14 12.72
C GLU A 298 -0.24 10.66 12.10
N ILE A 299 0.37 11.48 11.23
CA ILE A 299 1.66 11.16 10.61
C ILE A 299 2.79 11.18 11.63
N TYR A 300 2.80 12.14 12.56
CA TYR A 300 3.76 12.12 13.67
C TYR A 300 3.63 10.82 14.49
N HIS A 301 2.40 10.39 14.77
CA HIS A 301 2.14 9.18 15.52
C HIS A 301 2.66 7.91 14.81
N TYR A 302 2.48 7.82 13.49
CA TYR A 302 2.82 6.61 12.72
C TYR A 302 4.20 6.63 12.07
N CYS A 303 4.80 7.80 11.85
CA CYS A 303 6.03 7.93 11.06
C CYS A 303 7.14 8.72 11.78
N GLY A 304 6.84 9.36 12.91
CA GLY A 304 7.78 10.18 13.65
C GLY A 304 7.98 11.59 13.08
N ASP A 305 8.78 12.40 13.78
CA ASP A 305 9.11 13.78 13.45
C ASP A 305 9.98 13.93 12.20
N GLU A 306 10.99 13.08 12.03
CA GLU A 306 11.87 13.12 10.87
C GLU A 306 11.10 12.91 9.57
N MET A 307 10.19 11.92 9.54
CA MET A 307 9.35 11.65 8.36
C MET A 307 8.31 12.75 8.16
N LEU A 308 7.70 13.26 9.23
CA LEU A 308 6.79 14.40 9.14
C LEU A 308 7.47 15.62 8.47
N THR A 309 8.73 15.88 8.82
CA THR A 309 9.52 16.97 8.23
C THR A 309 9.75 16.75 6.74
N LYS A 310 10.13 15.54 6.33
CA LYS A 310 10.28 15.16 4.90
C LYS A 310 8.97 15.34 4.13
N LEU A 311 7.86 14.94 4.72
CA LEU A 311 6.53 15.10 4.15
C LEU A 311 6.11 16.57 3.99
N TYR A 312 6.56 17.49 4.86
CA TYR A 312 6.38 18.93 4.63
C TYR A 312 7.13 19.43 3.40
N PHE A 313 8.41 19.07 3.24
CA PHE A 313 9.17 19.41 2.02
C PHE A 313 8.51 18.84 0.77
N PHE A 314 8.06 17.59 0.84
CA PHE A 314 7.37 16.94 -0.27
C PHE A 314 6.06 17.64 -0.64
N ARG A 315 5.25 18.00 0.38
CA ARG A 315 4.00 18.74 0.19
C ARG A 315 4.24 20.08 -0.50
N ASP A 316 5.29 20.79 -0.11
CA ASP A 316 5.61 22.10 -0.67
C ASP A 316 6.04 21.99 -2.14
N ALA A 317 6.84 20.96 -2.47
CA ALA A 317 7.20 20.64 -3.86
C ALA A 317 5.98 20.23 -4.71
N ASP A 318 5.10 19.39 -4.18
CA ASP A 318 3.86 18.99 -4.86
C ASP A 318 2.91 20.18 -5.09
N ALA A 319 2.79 21.07 -4.10
CA ALA A 319 1.98 22.28 -4.23
C ALA A 319 2.54 23.27 -5.26
N PHE A 320 3.87 23.33 -5.40
CA PHE A 320 4.54 24.16 -6.40
C PHE A 320 4.28 23.67 -7.84
N ALA A 321 4.11 22.37 -8.04
CA ALA A 321 4.04 21.72 -9.36
C ALA A 321 2.62 21.61 -9.97
N LYS A 322 1.64 22.41 -9.52
CA LYS A 322 0.21 22.27 -9.91
C LYS A 322 -0.22 23.14 -11.08
#